data_AF-A0A4Y2WX88-F1
#
_entry.id   AF-A0A4Y2WX88-F1
#
_cell.length_a   1.000
_cell.length_b   1.000
_cell.length_c   1.000
_cell.angle_alpha   90.00
_cell.angle_beta   90.00
_cell.angle_gamma   90.00
#
_symmetry.space_group_name_H-M   'P 1'
#
loop_
_entity.id
_entity.type
_entity.pdbx_description
1 polymer ?
#
loop_
_entity_poly.entity_id
_entity_poly.type
_entity_poly.pdbx_seq_one_letter_code
_entity_poly.pdbx_strand_id
1 'polypeptide(L)'
;MEDYLHYVGGTVGIAALTGAAAATAIYMACSPTPISPPVDIDDQSCEIPNSGGARQSRLAPPGGFTSFLYEDAKTLYEMMHRGHKISGWYTFTRIYYSFINS
;
A
#
# COMPACT_ATOMS: atom_id res chain seq x y z
N MET A 1 6.18 42.03 -20.15
CA MET A 1 6.89 40.79 -19.78
C MET A 1 7.92 41.04 -18.66
N GLU A 2 8.40 42.27 -18.47
CA GLU A 2 9.43 42.60 -17.46
C GLU A 2 8.91 42.71 -16.01
N ASP A 3 7.62 43.01 -15.79
CA ASP A 3 7.05 43.08 -14.42
C ASP A 3 7.00 41.72 -13.71
N TYR A 4 6.87 40.62 -14.46
CA TYR A 4 6.89 39.25 -13.92
C TYR A 4 8.29 38.81 -13.49
N LEU A 5 9.32 39.34 -14.15
CA LEU A 5 10.72 39.09 -13.79
C LEU A 5 11.05 39.66 -12.41
N HIS A 6 10.45 40.79 -12.02
CA HIS A 6 10.64 41.36 -10.69
C HIS A 6 9.89 40.58 -9.58
N TYR A 7 8.84 39.83 -9.95
CA TYR A 7 8.14 38.94 -9.02
C TYR A 7 8.90 37.63 -8.78
N VAL A 8 9.54 37.09 -9.82
CA VAL A 8 10.32 35.84 -9.74
C VAL A 8 11.76 36.08 -9.26
N GLY A 9 12.40 37.15 -9.70
CA GLY A 9 13.80 37.49 -9.40
C GLY A 9 14.00 38.62 -8.38
N GLY A 10 12.93 39.27 -7.93
CA GLY A 10 13.00 40.26 -6.85
C GLY A 10 13.14 39.63 -5.47
N THR A 11 13.34 40.47 -4.45
CA THR A 11 13.58 40.03 -3.06
C THR A 11 12.49 39.09 -2.51
N VAL A 12 11.22 39.35 -2.86
CA VAL A 12 10.08 38.51 -2.45
C VAL A 12 10.13 37.13 -3.13
N GLY A 13 10.46 37.08 -4.43
CA GLY A 13 10.61 35.82 -5.17
C GLY A 13 11.74 34.95 -4.62
N ILE A 14 12.91 35.56 -4.37
CA ILE A 14 14.06 34.88 -3.78
C ILE A 14 13.74 34.36 -2.37
N ALA A 15 13.07 35.15 -1.54
CA ALA A 15 12.66 34.75 -0.19
C ALA A 15 11.66 33.58 -0.22
N ALA A 16 10.68 33.61 -1.14
CA ALA A 16 9.72 32.53 -1.30
C ALA A 16 10.38 31.23 -1.76
N LEU A 17 11.28 31.29 -2.75
CA LEU A 17 12.04 30.12 -3.22
C LEU A 17 12.93 29.54 -2.13
N THR A 18 13.62 30.41 -1.39
CA THR A 18 14.50 29.98 -0.28
C THR A 18 13.69 29.35 0.85
N GLY A 19 12.54 29.93 1.19
CA GLY A 19 11.63 29.38 2.19
C GLY A 19 11.08 28.01 1.79
N ALA A 20 10.64 27.86 0.54
CA ALA A 20 10.18 26.58 0.01
C ALA A 20 11.30 25.53 0.02
N ALA A 21 12.50 25.87 -0.46
CA ALA A 21 13.64 24.98 -0.47
C ALA A 21 14.05 24.54 0.95
N ALA A 22 14.09 25.47 1.90
CA ALA A 22 14.39 25.17 3.30
C ALA A 22 13.33 24.25 3.93
N ALA A 23 12.04 24.51 3.68
CA ALA A 23 10.96 23.67 4.17
C ALA A 23 11.03 22.26 3.60
N THR A 24 11.32 22.09 2.30
CA THR A 24 11.51 20.78 1.68
C THR A 24 12.73 20.05 2.23
N ALA A 25 13.85 20.75 2.45
CA ALA A 25 15.05 20.17 3.03
C ALA A 25 14.82 19.69 4.47
N ILE A 26 14.13 20.49 5.30
CA ILE A 26 13.75 20.11 6.66
C ILE A 26 12.80 18.91 6.62
N TYR A 27 11.80 18.93 5.74
CA TYR A 27 10.89 17.80 5.57
C TYR A 27 11.65 16.52 5.21
N MET A 28 12.56 16.57 4.23
CA MET A 28 13.39 15.42 3.85
C MET A 28 14.31 14.95 4.99
N ALA A 29 14.92 15.87 5.74
CA ALA A 29 15.81 15.54 6.84
C ALA A 29 15.08 14.94 8.05
N CYS A 30 13.85 15.38 8.32
CA CYS A 30 13.03 14.88 9.42
C CYS A 30 12.09 13.74 9.00
N SER A 31 12.03 13.40 7.71
CA SER A 31 11.17 12.32 7.24
C SER A 31 11.61 11.00 7.87
N PRO A 32 10.66 10.20 8.38
CA PRO A 32 10.98 8.87 8.90
C PRO A 32 11.57 8.02 7.78
N THR A 33 12.58 7.21 8.11
CA THR A 33 13.20 6.31 7.14
C THR A 33 12.15 5.31 6.63
N PRO A 34 12.15 5.02 5.32
CA PRO A 34 11.28 3.99 4.77
C PRO A 34 11.50 2.66 5.49
N ILE A 35 10.44 2.06 6.00
CA ILE A 35 10.49 0.72 6.57
C ILE A 35 10.70 -0.25 5.40
N SER A 36 11.78 -1.03 5.44
CA SER A 36 11.98 -2.09 4.46
C SER A 36 10.86 -3.12 4.61
N PRO A 37 10.09 -3.43 3.55
CA PRO A 37 9.05 -4.43 3.64
C PRO A 37 9.68 -5.79 3.98
N PRO A 38 9.00 -6.65 4.76
CA PRO A 38 9.52 -7.95 5.17
C PRO A 38 9.64 -8.94 4.00
N VAL A 39 8.97 -8.66 2.88
CA VAL A 39 8.99 -9.45 1.65
C VAL A 39 9.15 -8.50 0.46
N ASP A 40 9.93 -8.93 -0.53
CA ASP A 40 10.08 -8.25 -1.82
C ASP A 40 8.71 -7.93 -2.43
N ILE A 41 8.51 -6.70 -2.89
CA ILE A 41 7.22 -6.21 -3.40
C ILE A 41 6.80 -6.95 -4.67
N ASP A 42 7.77 -7.37 -5.48
CA ASP A 42 7.54 -8.07 -6.73
C ASP A 42 7.18 -9.56 -6.49
N ASP A 43 7.36 -10.06 -5.27
CA ASP A 43 7.19 -11.46 -4.90
C ASP A 43 6.41 -11.64 -3.59
N GLN A 44 5.46 -10.74 -3.30
CA GLN A 44 4.64 -10.81 -2.09
C GLN A 44 3.62 -11.94 -2.10
N SER A 45 3.31 -12.49 -3.28
CA SER A 45 2.36 -13.59 -3.42
C SER A 45 2.74 -14.56 -4.53
N CYS A 46 2.65 -15.85 -4.23
CA CYS A 46 2.83 -16.93 -5.20
C CYS A 46 1.48 -17.47 -5.66
N GLU A 47 1.38 -17.88 -6.93
CA GLU A 47 0.19 -18.58 -7.41
C GLU A 47 0.14 -19.99 -6.82
N ILE A 48 -1.03 -20.39 -6.34
CA ILE A 48 -1.27 -21.75 -5.85
C ILE A 48 -1.48 -22.64 -7.08
N PRO A 49 -0.68 -23.71 -7.28
CA PRO A 49 -0.84 -24.60 -8.42
C PRO A 49 -2.27 -25.17 -8.49
N ASN A 50 -2.82 -25.27 -9.71
CA ASN A 50 -4.15 -25.85 -9.98
C ASN A 50 -5.33 -25.14 -9.29
N SER A 51 -5.16 -23.89 -8.84
CA SER A 51 -6.21 -23.14 -8.14
C SER A 51 -7.06 -22.23 -9.04
N GLY A 52 -6.70 -22.10 -10.32
CA GLY A 52 -7.38 -21.19 -11.25
C GLY A 52 -7.07 -19.71 -10.99
N GLY A 53 -5.84 -19.39 -10.57
CA GLY A 53 -5.38 -18.03 -10.31
C GLY A 53 -5.46 -17.56 -8.86
N ALA A 54 -5.71 -18.46 -7.90
CA ALA A 54 -5.62 -18.09 -6.48
C ALA A 54 -4.16 -17.87 -6.09
N ARG A 55 -3.89 -16.81 -5.34
CA ARG A 55 -2.55 -16.45 -4.88
C ARG A 55 -2.44 -16.55 -3.36
N GLN A 56 -1.32 -17.07 -2.86
CA GLN A 56 -1.00 -17.20 -1.45
C GLN A 56 0.08 -16.16 -1.08
N SER A 57 -0.05 -15.53 0.10
CA SER A 57 0.99 -14.63 0.61
C SER A 57 2.26 -15.42 0.93
N ARG A 58 3.43 -14.89 0.56
CA ARG A 58 4.73 -15.46 0.91
C ARG A 58 5.07 -15.39 2.40
N LEU A 59 4.31 -14.62 3.18
CA LEU A 59 4.43 -14.58 4.63
C LEU A 59 3.87 -15.85 5.30
N ALA A 60 3.03 -16.61 4.60
CA ALA A 60 2.47 -17.86 5.09
C ALA A 60 3.26 -19.06 4.52
N PRO A 61 3.47 -20.14 5.31
CA PRO A 61 4.09 -21.36 4.79
C PRO A 61 3.26 -21.97 3.64
N PRO A 62 3.90 -22.66 2.69
CA PRO A 62 3.21 -23.24 1.53
C PRO A 62 2.13 -24.23 1.99
N GLY A 63 0.89 -24.02 1.55
CA GLY A 63 -0.26 -24.80 1.99
C GLY A 63 -0.80 -24.47 3.40
N GLY A 64 -0.15 -23.55 4.13
CA GLY A 64 -0.63 -23.01 5.39
C GLY A 64 -1.56 -21.81 5.18
N PHE A 65 -2.69 -21.78 5.88
CA PHE A 65 -3.52 -20.58 5.93
C PHE A 65 -2.81 -19.50 6.73
N THR A 66 -2.91 -18.24 6.30
CA THR A 66 -2.45 -17.09 7.09
C THR A 66 -3.23 -17.07 8.40
N SER A 67 -2.60 -17.47 9.50
CA SER A 67 -3.18 -17.36 10.83
C SER A 67 -3.07 -15.92 11.34
N PHE A 68 -3.87 -15.58 12.36
CA PHE A 68 -3.72 -14.31 13.07
C PHE A 68 -2.34 -14.24 13.74
N LEU A 69 -1.65 -13.12 13.60
CA LEU A 69 -0.32 -12.90 14.20
C LEU A 69 -0.42 -12.63 15.72
N TYR A 70 -1.51 -11.98 16.12
CA TYR A 70 -1.80 -11.60 17.50
C TYR A 70 -3.21 -12.06 17.89
N GLU A 71 -3.41 -12.39 19.17
CA GLU A 71 -4.67 -12.95 19.67
C GLU A 71 -5.84 -11.97 19.52
N ASP A 72 -5.60 -10.67 19.71
CA ASP A 72 -6.58 -9.60 19.53
C ASP A 72 -7.14 -9.53 18.10
N ALA A 73 -6.34 -9.88 17.09
CA ALA A 73 -6.72 -9.93 15.69
C ALA A 73 -7.52 -11.19 15.31
N LYS A 74 -7.66 -12.19 16.20
CA LYS A 74 -8.36 -13.44 15.92
C LYS A 74 -9.81 -13.23 15.50
N THR A 75 -10.53 -12.34 16.18
CA THR A 75 -11.94 -12.04 15.88
C THR A 75 -12.11 -11.48 14.47
N LEU A 76 -11.20 -10.60 14.04
CA LEU A 76 -11.19 -10.02 12.69
C LEU A 76 -10.91 -11.08 11.62
N TYR A 77 -9.98 -11.99 11.89
CA TYR A 77 -9.70 -13.12 11.01
C TYR A 77 -10.92 -14.05 10.87
N GLU A 78 -11.54 -14.43 11.99
CA GLU A 78 -12.70 -15.33 12.00
C GLU A 78 -13.92 -14.73 11.31
N MET A 79 -14.21 -13.43 11.48
CA MET A 79 -15.35 -12.80 10.81
C MET A 79 -15.20 -12.84 9.29
N MET A 80 -13.99 -12.60 8.76
CA MET A 80 -13.70 -12.64 7.33
C MET A 80 -13.91 -14.07 6.80
N HIS A 81 -13.39 -15.05 7.53
CA HIS A 81 -13.51 -16.45 7.12
C HIS A 81 -14.97 -16.95 7.16
N ARG A 82 -15.75 -16.52 8.16
CA ARG A 82 -17.19 -16.79 8.23
C ARG A 82 -17.94 -16.11 7.09
N GLY A 83 -17.63 -14.85 6.78
CA GLY A 83 -18.20 -14.12 5.65
C GLY A 83 -17.93 -14.81 4.31
N HIS A 84 -16.71 -15.32 4.10
CA HIS A 84 -16.37 -16.12 2.93
C HIS A 84 -17.20 -17.41 2.84
N LYS A 85 -17.37 -18.15 3.95
CA LYS A 85 -18.19 -19.38 3.98
C LYS A 85 -19.67 -19.10 3.68
N ILE A 86 -20.20 -17.98 4.19
CA ILE A 86 -21.61 -17.62 4.04
C ILE A 86 -21.91 -17.08 2.63
N SER A 87 -21.02 -16.28 2.04
CA SER A 87 -21.23 -15.67 0.73
C SER A 87 -21.21 -16.68 -0.43
N GLY A 88 -20.71 -17.90 -0.19
CA GLY A 88 -20.58 -18.93 -1.20
C GLY A 88 -19.49 -18.61 -2.23
N TRP A 89 -18.87 -19.66 -2.77
CA TRP A 89 -17.75 -19.53 -3.71
C TRP A 89 -18.09 -18.71 -4.96
N TYR A 90 -19.33 -18.79 -5.46
CA TYR A 90 -19.77 -18.10 -6.67
C TYR A 90 -19.92 -16.58 -6.51
N THR A 91 -20.30 -16.10 -5.33
CA THR A 91 -20.49 -14.65 -5.10
C THR A 91 -19.16 -13.97 -4.83
N PHE A 92 -18.27 -14.63 -4.07
CA PHE A 92 -16.96 -14.09 -3.71
C PHE A 92 -16.02 -14.00 -4.92
N THR A 93 -15.95 -15.04 -5.76
CA THR A 93 -15.14 -15.02 -7.01
C THR A 93 -15.61 -13.93 -7.96
N ARG A 94 -16.93 -13.70 -8.08
CA ARG A 94 -17.48 -12.66 -8.96
C ARG A 94 -17.16 -11.24 -8.49
N ILE A 95 -17.13 -11.00 -7.18
CA ILE A 95 -16.73 -9.71 -6.60
C ILE A 95 -15.21 -9.49 -6.78
N TYR A 96 -14.38 -10.51 -6.57
CA TYR A 96 -12.93 -10.41 -6.77
C TYR A 96 -12.54 -10.16 -8.23
N TYR A 97 -13.13 -10.89 -9.18
CA TYR A 97 -12.89 -10.68 -10.61
C TYR A 97 -13.30 -9.28 -11.10
N SER A 98 -14.37 -8.72 -10.52
CA SER A 98 -14.84 -7.36 -10.84
C SER A 98 -13.97 -6.26 -10.24
N PHE A 99 -13.28 -6.53 -9.12
CA PHE A 99 -12.39 -5.55 -8.47
C PHE A 99 -11.00 -5.50 -9.12
N ILE A 100 -10.50 -6.63 -9.65
CA ILE A 100 -9.19 -6.70 -10.33
C ILE A 100 -9.23 -6.13 -11.75
N ASN A 101 -10.40 -6.13 -12.40
CA ASN A 101 -10.59 -5.60 -13.76
C ASN A 101 -11.27 -4.21 -13.78
N SER A 102 -11.24 -3.48 -12.65
CA SER A 102 -11.75 -2.11 -12.54
C SER A 102 -10.62 -1.08 -12.52
#